data_AF-A0A0N5DB80-F1
#
_entry.id   AF-A0A0N5DB80-F1
#
_cell.length_a   1.000
_cell.length_b   1.000
_cell.length_c   1.000
_cell.angle_alpha   90.00
_cell.angle_beta   90.00
_cell.angle_gamma   90.00
#
_symmetry.space_group_name_H-M   'P 1'
#
loop_
_entity.id
_entity.type
_entity.pdbx_description
1 polymer ?
#
loop_
_entity_poly.entity_id
_entity_poly.type
_entity_poly.pdbx_seq_one_letter_code
_entity_poly.pdbx_strand_id
1 'polypeptide(L)'
;MFNELNEKFTVAALRLDERINRCSLLSIPEKPWKSFTHLLYGHFFLATTLFIFGTLCFCLGLQFSVMYSEVNCANGINIWIPLLNLFVSLTGLFALRALHLHWPAFIYCIGLCIMIFMMLITITDSILASVRWFNHARKPADQWAINFSWIDLTLAILAISNEVTYICILVPLSKYWYQPANS
;
A
#
# COMPACT_ATOMS: atom_id res chain seq x y z
N MET A 1 -29.04 -16.47 20.38
CA MET A 1 -28.47 -15.37 19.58
C MET A 1 -26.95 -15.48 19.43
N PHE A 2 -26.16 -15.47 20.51
CA PHE A 2 -24.69 -15.53 20.40
C PHE A 2 -24.17 -16.86 19.81
N ASN A 3 -24.71 -18.00 20.24
CA ASN A 3 -24.34 -19.33 19.72
C ASN A 3 -24.69 -19.49 18.23
N GLU A 4 -25.85 -19.00 17.81
CA GLU A 4 -26.29 -19.05 16.41
C GLU A 4 -25.44 -18.15 15.51
N LEU A 5 -25.02 -16.98 16.01
CA LEU A 5 -24.09 -16.10 15.30
C LEU A 5 -22.71 -16.76 15.16
N ASN A 6 -22.23 -17.40 16.21
CA ASN A 6 -20.95 -18.11 16.24
C ASN A 6 -20.94 -19.30 15.26
N GLU A 7 -22.04 -20.05 15.18
CA GLU A 7 -22.20 -21.15 14.23
C GLU A 7 -22.17 -20.64 12.78
N LYS A 8 -22.92 -19.56 12.47
CA LYS A 8 -22.90 -18.93 11.14
C LYS A 8 -21.51 -18.42 10.76
N PHE A 9 -20.79 -17.80 11.71
CA PHE A 9 -19.42 -17.34 11.49
C PHE A 9 -18.46 -18.50 11.23
N THR A 10 -18.57 -19.58 12.02
CA THR A 10 -17.74 -20.78 11.86
C THR A 10 -17.95 -21.43 10.50
N VAL A 11 -19.21 -21.60 10.07
CA VAL A 11 -19.52 -22.16 8.73
C VAL A 11 -18.98 -21.25 7.62
N ALA A 12 -19.09 -19.94 7.76
CA ALA A 12 -18.54 -19.00 6.79
C ALA A 12 -17.01 -19.07 6.71
N ALA A 13 -16.33 -19.14 7.86
CA ALA A 13 -14.87 -19.24 7.94
C ALA A 13 -14.36 -20.54 7.29
N LEU A 14 -15.01 -21.68 7.57
CA LEU A 14 -14.66 -22.98 6.97
C LEU A 14 -14.86 -22.98 5.45
N ARG A 15 -15.96 -22.40 4.96
CA ARG A 15 -16.19 -22.27 3.51
C ARG A 15 -15.15 -21.38 2.83
N LEU A 16 -14.72 -20.31 3.50
CA LEU A 16 -13.69 -19.42 2.98
C LEU A 16 -12.33 -20.12 2.93
N ASP A 17 -11.95 -20.82 4.00
CA ASP A 17 -10.71 -21.59 4.05
C ASP A 17 -10.66 -22.66 2.95
N GLU A 18 -11.74 -23.42 2.77
CA GLU A 18 -11.83 -24.41 1.70
C GLU A 18 -11.66 -23.76 0.31
N ARG A 19 -12.25 -22.58 0.10
CA ARG A 19 -12.12 -21.85 -1.17
C ARG A 19 -10.70 -21.34 -1.40
N ILE A 20 -10.04 -20.82 -0.37
CA ILE A 20 -8.66 -20.34 -0.44
C ILE A 20 -7.71 -21.49 -0.74
N ASN A 21 -7.91 -22.66 -0.11
CA ASN A 21 -7.07 -23.84 -0.31
C ASN A 21 -7.21 -24.48 -1.70
N ARG A 22 -8.28 -24.15 -2.45
CA ARG A 22 -8.42 -24.56 -3.86
C ARG A 22 -7.64 -23.65 -4.83
N CYS A 23 -7.27 -22.46 -4.39
CA CYS A 23 -6.49 -21.51 -5.17
C CYS A 23 -4.98 -21.78 -5.00
N SER A 24 -4.21 -21.63 -6.06
CA SER A 24 -2.75 -21.82 -5.99
C SER A 24 -2.02 -20.85 -6.89
N LEU A 25 -0.86 -20.37 -6.43
CA LEU A 25 0.08 -19.59 -7.26
C LEU A 25 0.94 -20.51 -8.13
N LEU A 26 0.94 -21.84 -7.88
CA LEU A 26 1.75 -22.81 -8.62
C LEU A 26 1.27 -23.02 -10.07
N SER A 27 0.04 -22.63 -10.38
CA SER A 27 -0.54 -22.71 -11.73
C SER A 27 -0.04 -21.61 -12.68
N ILE A 28 0.70 -20.62 -12.18
CA ILE A 28 1.16 -19.48 -12.98
C ILE A 28 2.29 -19.92 -13.92
N PRO A 29 2.17 -19.68 -15.25
CA PRO A 29 3.24 -19.99 -16.20
C PRO A 29 4.54 -19.22 -15.91
N GLU A 30 5.69 -19.76 -16.33
CA GLU A 30 7.01 -19.22 -15.97
C GLU A 30 7.23 -17.74 -16.35
N LYS A 31 6.81 -17.34 -17.56
CA LYS A 31 6.93 -15.94 -18.02
C LYS A 31 6.15 -14.94 -17.15
N PRO A 32 4.83 -15.09 -16.93
CA PRO A 32 4.08 -14.22 -16.02
C PRO A 32 4.55 -14.33 -14.57
N TRP A 33 5.02 -15.51 -14.13
CA TRP A 33 5.59 -15.70 -12.80
C TRP A 33 6.83 -14.81 -12.55
N LYS A 34 7.73 -14.73 -13.53
CA LYS A 34 8.90 -13.86 -13.45
C LYS A 34 8.50 -12.39 -13.34
N SER A 35 7.56 -11.92 -14.16
CA SER A 35 7.08 -10.53 -14.08
C SER A 35 6.39 -10.24 -12.74
N PHE A 36 5.54 -11.16 -12.27
CA PHE A 36 4.87 -11.06 -10.98
C PHE A 36 5.87 -10.94 -9.82
N THR A 37 6.92 -11.75 -9.84
CA THR A 37 8.00 -11.70 -8.84
C THR A 37 8.72 -10.35 -8.84
N HIS A 38 9.06 -9.80 -10.01
CA HIS A 38 9.69 -8.47 -10.09
C HIS A 38 8.76 -7.37 -9.58
N LEU A 39 7.46 -7.43 -9.92
CA LEU A 39 6.48 -6.46 -9.45
C LEU A 39 6.34 -6.49 -7.92
N LEU A 40 6.38 -7.67 -7.30
CA LEU A 40 6.33 -7.83 -5.85
C LEU A 40 7.56 -7.26 -5.13
N TYR A 41 8.77 -7.51 -5.65
CA TYR A 41 9.97 -6.88 -5.12
C TYR A 41 9.95 -5.36 -5.34
N GLY A 42 9.47 -4.90 -6.51
CA GLY A 42 9.27 -3.49 -6.81
C GLY A 42 8.28 -2.83 -5.85
N HIS A 43 7.16 -3.49 -5.55
CA HIS A 43 6.19 -3.04 -4.55
C HIS A 43 6.84 -2.91 -3.17
N PHE A 44 7.55 -3.94 -2.71
CA PHE A 44 8.25 -3.87 -1.42
C PHE A 44 9.25 -2.70 -1.35
N PHE A 45 10.03 -2.51 -2.41
CA PHE A 45 10.98 -1.40 -2.49
C PHE A 45 10.29 -0.03 -2.47
N LEU A 46 9.22 0.15 -3.25
CA LEU A 46 8.44 1.38 -3.31
C LEU A 46 7.69 1.66 -1.99
N ALA A 47 7.14 0.63 -1.34
CA ALA A 47 6.48 0.75 -0.05
C ALA A 47 7.47 1.14 1.06
N THR A 48 8.66 0.52 1.06
CA THR A 48 9.74 0.85 1.99
C THR A 48 10.20 2.29 1.80
N THR A 49 10.43 2.70 0.54
CA THR A 49 10.85 4.07 0.21
C THR A 49 9.79 5.07 0.64
N LEU A 50 8.51 4.84 0.32
CA LEU A 50 7.42 5.70 0.73
C LEU A 50 7.33 5.82 2.26
N PHE A 51 7.49 4.72 3.00
CA PHE A 51 7.49 4.74 4.46
C PHE A 51 8.66 5.54 5.05
N ILE A 52 9.86 5.40 4.48
CA ILE A 52 11.04 6.19 4.91
C ILE A 52 10.79 7.68 4.68
N PHE A 53 10.37 8.07 3.47
CA PHE A 53 10.08 9.48 3.17
C PHE A 53 8.93 10.03 4.01
N GLY A 54 7.89 9.23 4.25
CA GLY A 54 6.78 9.57 5.11
C GLY A 54 7.19 9.82 6.57
N THR A 55 8.09 8.98 7.09
CA THR A 55 8.68 9.14 8.42
C THR A 55 9.55 10.40 8.49
N LEU A 56 10.38 10.67 7.48
CA LEU A 56 11.20 11.88 7.41
C LEU A 56 10.32 13.15 7.37
N CYS A 57 9.28 13.15 6.54
CA CYS A 57 8.27 14.22 6.47
C CYS A 57 7.63 14.46 7.85
N PHE A 58 7.20 13.39 8.54
CA PHE A 58 6.63 13.52 9.88
C PHE A 58 7.62 14.08 10.92
N CYS A 59 8.87 13.60 10.93
CA CYS A 59 9.91 14.10 11.84
C CYS A 59 10.21 15.59 11.60
N LEU A 60 10.32 16.01 10.34
CA LEU A 60 10.46 17.43 9.99
C LEU A 60 9.22 18.21 10.43
N GLY A 61 8.02 17.66 10.17
CA GLY A 61 6.75 18.25 10.57
C GLY A 61 6.67 18.53 12.08
N LEU A 62 7.10 17.57 12.91
CA LEU A 62 7.18 17.73 14.36
C LEU A 62 8.22 18.78 14.80
N GLN A 63 9.37 18.84 14.14
CA GLN A 63 10.39 19.83 14.47
C GLN A 63 9.90 21.26 14.15
N PHE A 64 9.25 21.42 13.01
CA PHE A 64 8.77 22.72 12.55
C PHE A 64 7.44 23.14 13.21
N SER A 65 6.63 22.22 13.74
CA SER A 65 5.38 22.56 14.43
C SER A 65 5.61 23.32 15.74
N VAL A 66 6.81 23.26 16.29
CA VAL A 66 7.24 24.10 17.42
C VAL A 66 7.51 25.54 16.99
N MET A 67 7.85 25.76 15.72
CA MET A 67 8.26 27.06 15.16
C MET A 67 7.17 27.76 14.34
N TYR A 68 6.27 27.00 13.72
CA TYR A 68 5.24 27.51 12.80
C TYR A 68 3.84 27.01 13.20
N SER A 69 2.83 27.85 13.02
CA SER A 69 1.43 27.55 13.39
C SER A 69 0.75 26.52 12.48
N GLU A 70 1.28 26.33 11.27
CA GLU A 70 0.78 25.34 10.30
C GLU A 70 1.97 24.59 9.69
N VAL A 71 1.99 23.26 9.86
CA VAL A 71 3.03 22.41 9.27
C VAL A 71 2.36 21.15 8.74
N ASN A 72 2.60 20.87 7.46
CA ASN A 72 2.15 19.61 6.87
C ASN A 72 3.01 18.45 7.40
N CYS A 73 2.59 17.21 7.18
CA CYS A 73 3.25 16.00 7.71
C CYS A 73 2.99 15.66 9.18
N ALA A 74 2.47 16.56 10.03
CA ALA A 74 2.25 16.27 11.46
C ALA A 74 1.03 15.37 11.76
N ASN A 75 0.10 15.24 10.81
CA ASN A 75 -1.19 14.58 11.00
C ASN A 75 -1.11 13.03 10.99
N GLY A 76 0.08 12.47 10.78
CA GLY A 76 0.33 11.02 10.81
C GLY A 76 -0.17 10.22 9.61
N ILE A 77 -0.96 10.81 8.70
CA ILE A 77 -1.44 10.16 7.46
C ILE A 77 -0.26 9.63 6.62
N ASN A 78 0.79 10.44 6.50
CA ASN A 78 2.03 10.10 5.78
C ASN A 78 2.88 9.03 6.49
N ILE A 79 2.48 8.53 7.67
CA ILE A 79 3.11 7.38 8.34
C ILE A 79 2.21 6.16 8.29
N TRP A 80 0.97 6.28 8.79
CA TRP A 80 0.13 5.12 9.03
C TRP A 80 -0.24 4.39 7.75
N ILE A 81 -0.58 5.12 6.69
CA ILE A 81 -0.94 4.51 5.41
C ILE A 81 0.29 3.87 4.73
N PRO A 82 1.45 4.55 4.62
CA PRO A 82 2.67 3.90 4.15
C PRO A 82 3.15 2.71 4.98
N LEU A 83 2.93 2.71 6.30
CA LEU A 83 3.26 1.58 7.17
C LEU A 83 2.37 0.37 6.86
N LEU A 84 1.06 0.57 6.73
CA LEU A 84 0.13 -0.48 6.32
C LEU A 84 0.47 -1.01 4.93
N ASN A 85 0.85 -0.12 4.00
CA ASN A 85 1.35 -0.51 2.70
C ASN A 85 2.57 -1.43 2.79
N LEU A 86 3.54 -1.09 3.65
CA LEU A 86 4.72 -1.91 3.89
C LEU A 86 4.33 -3.30 4.43
N PHE A 87 3.40 -3.39 5.39
CA PHE A 87 2.90 -4.68 5.87
C PHE A 87 2.23 -5.51 4.76
N VAL A 88 1.44 -4.88 3.90
CA VAL A 88 0.85 -5.55 2.73
C VAL A 88 1.95 -6.03 1.77
N SER A 89 2.97 -5.22 1.50
CA SER A 89 4.08 -5.66 0.64
C SER A 89 4.85 -6.86 1.23
N LEU A 90 5.00 -6.93 2.56
CA LEU A 90 5.60 -8.06 3.27
C LEU A 90 4.76 -9.34 3.13
N THR A 91 3.42 -9.27 3.25
CA THR A 91 2.56 -10.45 3.04
C THR A 91 2.68 -10.98 1.60
N GLY A 92 2.87 -10.09 0.64
CA GLY A 92 3.21 -10.45 -0.73
C GLY A 92 4.54 -11.22 -0.85
N LEU A 93 5.60 -10.77 -0.18
CA LEU A 93 6.87 -11.50 -0.16
C LEU A 93 6.74 -12.88 0.49
N PHE A 94 5.94 -13.00 1.55
CA PHE A 94 5.61 -14.31 2.13
C PHE A 94 4.86 -15.21 1.14
N ALA A 95 3.94 -14.66 0.36
CA ALA A 95 3.24 -15.41 -0.69
C ALA A 95 4.20 -15.96 -1.76
N LEU A 96 5.27 -15.24 -2.09
CA LEU A 96 6.32 -15.73 -3.00
C LEU A 96 7.18 -16.83 -2.39
N ARG A 97 7.51 -16.74 -1.09
CA ARG A 97 8.44 -17.66 -0.43
C ARG A 97 7.77 -18.92 0.08
N ALA A 98 6.52 -18.83 0.51
CA ALA A 98 5.74 -19.93 1.04
C ALA A 98 4.57 -20.24 0.11
N LEU A 99 4.87 -20.68 -1.13
CA LEU A 99 3.88 -20.97 -2.17
C LEU A 99 2.84 -22.04 -1.78
N HIS A 100 3.18 -22.88 -0.80
CA HIS A 100 2.30 -23.89 -0.23
C HIS A 100 1.30 -23.32 0.77
N LEU A 101 1.53 -22.10 1.28
CA LEU A 101 0.58 -21.38 2.11
C LEU A 101 -0.31 -20.54 1.20
N HIS A 102 -1.60 -20.88 1.15
CA HIS A 102 -2.55 -20.19 0.29
C HIS A 102 -3.04 -18.86 0.89
N TRP A 103 -3.04 -18.77 2.22
CA TRP A 103 -3.48 -17.59 2.98
C TRP A 103 -2.69 -16.30 2.70
N PRO A 104 -1.35 -16.29 2.65
CA PRO A 104 -0.58 -15.07 2.35
C PRO A 104 -0.96 -14.41 1.02
N ALA A 105 -1.17 -15.19 -0.05
CA ALA A 105 -1.58 -14.68 -1.35
C ALA A 105 -2.99 -14.07 -1.31
N PHE A 106 -3.92 -14.70 -0.57
CA PHE A 106 -5.26 -14.17 -0.36
C PHE A 106 -5.25 -12.86 0.46
N ILE A 107 -4.54 -12.84 1.58
CA ILE A 107 -4.37 -11.66 2.43
C ILE A 107 -3.72 -10.52 1.64
N TYR A 108 -2.71 -10.84 0.82
CA TYR A 108 -2.07 -9.87 -0.04
C TYR A 108 -3.03 -9.29 -1.08
N CYS A 109 -3.86 -10.13 -1.72
CA CYS A 109 -4.89 -9.67 -2.66
C CYS A 109 -5.85 -8.64 -2.03
N ILE A 110 -6.42 -9.00 -0.87
CA ILE A 110 -7.33 -8.12 -0.13
C ILE A 110 -6.59 -6.86 0.33
N GLY A 111 -5.36 -7.02 0.82
CA GLY A 111 -4.50 -5.92 1.21
C GLY A 111 -4.31 -4.92 0.09
N LEU A 112 -3.98 -5.36 -1.13
CA LEU A 112 -3.85 -4.49 -2.30
C LEU A 112 -5.16 -3.76 -2.62
N CYS A 113 -6.31 -4.44 -2.56
CA CYS A 113 -7.61 -3.82 -2.80
C CYS A 113 -7.91 -2.71 -1.78
N ILE A 114 -7.63 -2.95 -0.49
CA ILE A 114 -7.81 -1.94 0.56
C ILE A 114 -6.83 -0.78 0.35
N MET A 115 -5.57 -1.10 0.05
CA MET A 115 -4.51 -0.10 -0.13
C MET A 115 -4.77 0.82 -1.32
N ILE A 116 -5.42 0.37 -2.39
CA ILE A 116 -5.86 1.26 -3.47
C ILE A 116 -6.70 2.42 -2.91
N PHE A 117 -7.69 2.14 -2.07
CA PHE A 117 -8.54 3.20 -1.50
C PHE A 117 -7.80 4.05 -0.48
N MET A 118 -6.96 3.44 0.37
CA MET A 118 -6.21 4.18 1.38
C MET A 118 -5.14 5.08 0.78
N MET A 119 -4.47 4.65 -0.29
CA MET A 119 -3.42 5.42 -0.94
C MET A 119 -3.96 6.67 -1.65
N LEU A 120 -5.18 6.63 -2.19
CA LEU A 120 -5.85 7.82 -2.72
C LEU A 120 -5.93 8.96 -1.69
N ILE A 121 -6.11 8.64 -0.40
CA ILE A 121 -6.12 9.64 0.68
C ILE A 121 -4.73 10.29 0.79
N THR A 122 -3.67 9.48 0.81
CA THR A 122 -2.28 9.97 0.90
C THR A 122 -1.91 10.82 -0.32
N ILE A 123 -2.32 10.40 -1.52
CA ILE A 123 -2.08 11.13 -2.77
C ILE A 123 -2.80 12.48 -2.73
N THR A 124 -4.09 12.49 -2.38
CA THR A 124 -4.90 13.71 -2.35
C THR A 124 -4.36 14.69 -1.32
N ASP A 125 -4.05 14.23 -0.11
CA ASP A 125 -3.50 15.06 0.96
C ASP A 125 -2.15 15.68 0.55
N SER A 126 -1.24 14.86 0.01
CA SER A 126 0.08 15.31 -0.44
C SER A 126 0.00 16.31 -1.59
N ILE A 127 -0.87 16.08 -2.59
CA ILE A 127 -1.05 17.03 -3.71
C ILE A 127 -1.64 18.34 -3.21
N LEU A 128 -2.69 18.30 -2.39
CA LEU A 128 -3.33 19.52 -1.85
C LEU A 128 -2.37 20.31 -0.97
N ALA A 129 -1.55 19.64 -0.17
CA ALA A 129 -0.51 20.29 0.61
C ALA A 129 0.58 20.92 -0.27
N SER A 130 1.09 20.18 -1.25
CA SER A 130 2.08 20.70 -2.21
C SER A 130 1.59 21.97 -2.91
N VAL A 131 0.34 21.97 -3.39
CA VAL A 131 -0.28 23.16 -4.02
C VAL A 131 -0.40 24.33 -3.05
N ARG A 132 -0.81 24.07 -1.80
CA ARG A 132 -0.88 25.12 -0.75
C ARG A 132 0.49 25.75 -0.52
N TRP A 133 1.54 24.93 -0.40
CA TRP A 133 2.89 25.42 -0.16
C TRP A 133 3.47 26.18 -1.36
N PHE A 134 3.23 25.72 -2.59
CA PHE A 134 3.65 26.47 -3.78
C PHE A 134 2.96 27.83 -3.86
N ASN A 135 1.69 27.93 -3.44
CA ASN A 135 0.99 29.21 -3.37
C ASN A 135 1.53 30.11 -2.27
N HIS A 136 1.84 29.56 -1.08
CA HIS A 136 2.44 30.29 0.03
C HIS A 136 3.83 30.84 -0.33
N ALA A 137 4.63 30.03 -1.03
CA ALA A 137 5.97 30.39 -1.50
C ALA A 137 6.02 31.52 -2.55
N ARG A 138 4.87 32.00 -3.07
CA ARG A 138 4.88 33.03 -4.12
C ARG A 138 5.18 34.43 -3.59
N LYS A 139 4.77 34.80 -2.36
CA LYS A 139 4.90 36.18 -1.85
C LYS A 139 4.90 36.25 -0.31
N PRO A 140 6.04 36.53 0.37
CA PRO A 140 7.42 36.52 -0.14
C PRO A 140 7.90 35.12 -0.56
N ALA A 141 9.01 35.06 -1.30
CA ALA A 141 9.62 33.79 -1.69
C ALA A 141 10.25 33.09 -0.48
N ASP A 142 9.45 32.29 0.22
CA ASP A 142 9.91 31.53 1.37
C ASP A 142 10.48 30.18 0.93
N GLN A 143 11.80 30.03 1.05
CA GLN A 143 12.53 28.82 0.67
C GLN A 143 12.04 27.60 1.46
N TRP A 144 11.59 27.80 2.70
CA TRP A 144 11.04 26.72 3.52
C TRP A 144 9.76 26.16 2.90
N ALA A 145 8.83 27.02 2.49
CA ALA A 145 7.60 26.61 1.83
C ALA A 145 7.86 25.89 0.49
N ILE A 146 8.87 26.33 -0.28
CA ILE A 146 9.30 25.62 -1.50
C ILE A 146 9.77 24.21 -1.17
N ASN A 147 10.61 24.04 -0.14
CA ASN A 147 11.13 22.73 0.25
C ASN A 147 10.00 21.77 0.66
N PHE A 148 9.04 22.24 1.45
CA PHE A 148 7.85 21.45 1.82
C PHE A 148 7.00 21.08 0.61
N SER A 149 6.85 21.99 -0.35
CA SER A 149 6.13 21.71 -1.61
C SER A 149 6.72 20.52 -2.35
N TRP A 150 8.06 20.43 -2.41
CA TRP A 150 8.79 19.35 -3.08
C TRP A 150 8.74 18.03 -2.30
N ILE A 151 8.78 18.07 -0.97
CA ILE A 151 8.62 16.87 -0.13
C ILE A 151 7.24 16.25 -0.39
N ASP A 152 6.19 17.08 -0.32
CA ASP A 152 4.81 16.63 -0.54
C ASP A 152 4.60 16.11 -1.98
N LEU A 153 5.19 16.78 -2.97
CA LEU A 153 5.15 16.31 -4.37
C LEU A 153 5.87 14.96 -4.53
N THR A 154 7.01 14.78 -3.87
CA THR A 154 7.77 13.52 -3.90
C THR A 154 6.95 12.39 -3.28
N LEU A 155 6.30 12.63 -2.14
CA LEU A 155 5.40 11.67 -1.51
C LEU A 155 4.22 11.30 -2.42
N ALA A 156 3.62 12.28 -3.09
CA ALA A 156 2.54 12.02 -4.05
C ALA A 156 3.03 11.13 -5.22
N ILE A 157 4.21 11.42 -5.79
CA ILE A 157 4.77 10.62 -6.89
C ILE A 157 5.06 9.17 -6.44
N LEU A 158 5.64 8.99 -5.26
CA LEU A 158 5.90 7.66 -4.70
C LEU A 158 4.59 6.90 -4.41
N ALA A 159 3.57 7.60 -3.92
CA ALA A 159 2.25 7.03 -3.65
C ALA A 159 1.55 6.58 -4.94
N ILE A 160 1.57 7.41 -6.00
CA ILE A 160 1.05 7.06 -7.32
C ILE A 160 1.80 5.86 -7.91
N SER A 161 3.13 5.83 -7.77
CA SER A 161 3.95 4.72 -8.26
C SER A 161 3.61 3.39 -7.56
N ASN A 162 3.29 3.44 -6.27
CA ASN A 162 2.77 2.30 -5.52
C ASN A 162 1.40 1.84 -6.08
N GLU A 163 0.45 2.76 -6.30
CA GLU A 163 -0.87 2.41 -6.86
C GLU A 163 -0.78 1.73 -8.23
N VAL A 164 0.03 2.27 -9.14
CA VAL A 164 0.27 1.65 -10.45
C VAL A 164 0.78 0.22 -10.28
N THR A 165 1.71 0.02 -9.33
CA THR A 165 2.24 -1.30 -9.03
C THR A 165 1.15 -2.25 -8.51
N TYR A 166 0.22 -1.79 -7.67
CA TYR A 166 -0.89 -2.62 -7.19
C TYR A 166 -1.76 -3.12 -8.34
N ILE A 167 -2.13 -2.23 -9.26
CA ILE A 167 -2.96 -2.58 -10.42
C ILE A 167 -2.22 -3.62 -11.27
N CYS A 168 -0.93 -3.40 -11.54
CA CYS A 168 -0.10 -4.33 -12.29
C CYS A 168 0.03 -5.72 -11.64
N ILE A 169 -0.01 -5.79 -10.30
CA ILE A 169 0.03 -7.06 -9.54
C ILE A 169 -1.35 -7.74 -9.50
N LEU A 170 -2.43 -6.97 -9.36
CA LEU A 170 -3.79 -7.51 -9.31
C LEU A 170 -4.23 -8.15 -10.62
N VAL A 171 -3.75 -7.67 -11.77
CA VAL A 171 -4.06 -8.28 -13.09
C VAL A 171 -3.63 -9.77 -13.17
N PRO A 172 -2.36 -10.15 -12.95
CA PRO A 172 -1.96 -11.55 -12.93
C PRO A 172 -2.58 -12.30 -11.75
N LEU A 173 -2.74 -11.66 -10.58
CA LEU A 173 -3.35 -12.34 -9.43
C LEU A 173 -4.79 -12.74 -9.72
N SER A 174 -5.62 -11.82 -10.21
CA SER A 174 -7.02 -12.10 -10.59
C SER A 174 -7.13 -13.13 -11.72
N LYS A 175 -6.19 -13.13 -12.66
CA LYS A 175 -6.21 -14.06 -13.80
C LYS A 175 -5.83 -15.49 -13.43
N TYR A 176 -4.84 -15.67 -12.56
CA TYR A 176 -4.23 -16.98 -12.32
C TYR A 176 -4.55 -17.57 -10.93
N TRP A 177 -4.77 -16.75 -9.91
CA TRP A 177 -5.02 -17.23 -8.54
C TRP A 177 -6.33 -18.02 -8.41
N TYR A 178 -7.38 -17.59 -9.11
CA TYR A 178 -8.69 -18.28 -9.08
C TYR A 178 -8.73 -19.57 -9.89
N GLN A 179 -7.66 -19.91 -10.61
CA GLN A 179 -7.61 -21.16 -11.35
C GLN A 179 -7.37 -22.30 -10.36
N PRO A 180 -8.26 -23.30 -10.30
CA PRO A 180 -8.07 -24.45 -9.42
C PRO A 180 -6.72 -25.11 -9.75
N ALA A 181 -6.03 -25.59 -8.72
CA ALA A 181 -4.68 -26.16 -8.84
C ALA A 181 -4.57 -27.37 -9.79
N ASN A 182 -5.68 -27.88 -10.36
CA ASN A 182 -5.71 -28.99 -11.30
C ASN A 182 -6.77 -28.76 -12.40
N SER A 183 -6.32 -28.70 -13.66
CA SER A 183 -6.89 -29.46 -14.78
C SER A 183 -5.74 -30.17 -15.47
#